data_AF-A0A9D6SK49-F1
#
_entry.id   AF-A0A9D6SK49-F1
#
_cell.length_a   1.000
_cell.length_b   1.000
_cell.length_c   1.000
_cell.angle_alpha   90.00
_cell.angle_beta   90.00
_cell.angle_gamma   90.00
#
_symmetry.space_group_name_H-M   'P 1'
#
loop_
_entity.id
_entity.type
_entity.pdbx_description
1 polymer ?
#
loop_
_entity_poly.entity_id
_entity_poly.type
_entity_poly.pdbx_seq_one_letter_code
_entity_poly.pdbx_strand_id
1 'polypeptide(L)'
;LAFASISEKAWTMMERAKLPRFYFDFAKERKNQTKGETAYTPATTLVISLHAALEYVKEIGRENLIANAALLAAMTREAATALSLKLFAVSSPANAATAVCPPQGMDSGAIIKELRNRFGAIVANGQGSMKGQIFRLAHLGYYDVVDVFAVVAALEVALHKLGHKVELGCGVRAAEEAYLKLAS
;
A
#
# COMPACT_ATOMS: atom_id res chain seq x y z
N LEU A 1 -10.23 -7.03 -10.45
CA LEU A 1 -10.28 -8.50 -10.21
C LEU A 1 -10.30 -8.74 -8.71
N ALA A 2 -10.84 -9.87 -8.27
CA ALA A 2 -10.74 -10.35 -6.90
C ALA A 2 -10.29 -11.81 -6.94
N PHE A 3 -9.42 -12.21 -6.01
CA PHE A 3 -8.87 -13.55 -5.95
C PHE A 3 -9.37 -14.26 -4.71
N ALA A 4 -9.85 -15.49 -4.87
CA ALA A 4 -10.23 -16.36 -3.78
C ALA A 4 -9.52 -17.70 -3.96
N SER A 5 -8.85 -18.17 -2.90
CA SER A 5 -8.35 -19.53 -2.80
C SER A 5 -9.20 -20.28 -1.79
N ILE A 6 -9.76 -21.42 -2.20
CA ILE A 6 -10.72 -22.19 -1.41
C ILE A 6 -10.05 -23.51 -1.02
N SER A 7 -9.90 -23.75 0.27
CA SER A 7 -9.36 -25.01 0.80
C SER A 7 -10.35 -26.16 0.66
N GLU A 8 -9.85 -27.40 0.67
CA GLU A 8 -10.72 -28.59 0.63
C GLU A 8 -11.77 -28.59 1.74
N LYS A 9 -11.41 -28.17 2.96
CA LYS A 9 -12.36 -28.01 4.07
C LYS A 9 -13.51 -27.06 3.71
N ALA A 10 -13.19 -25.94 3.05
CA ALA A 10 -14.20 -24.96 2.64
C ALA A 10 -15.09 -25.51 1.50
N TRP A 11 -14.54 -26.30 0.58
CA TRP A 11 -15.32 -27.00 -0.44
C TRP A 11 -16.34 -27.97 0.17
N THR A 12 -15.92 -28.82 1.12
CA THR A 12 -16.86 -29.73 1.82
C THR A 12 -17.96 -28.96 2.55
N MET A 13 -17.65 -27.81 3.15
CA MET A 13 -18.67 -26.96 3.79
C MET A 13 -19.66 -26.36 2.79
N MET A 14 -19.25 -26.16 1.54
CA MET A 14 -20.08 -25.55 0.50
C MET A 14 -21.25 -26.44 0.07
N GLU A 15 -21.06 -27.76 0.14
CA GLU A 15 -22.09 -28.79 -0.19
C GLU A 15 -23.35 -28.64 0.67
N ARG A 16 -23.17 -28.22 1.93
CA ARG A 16 -24.26 -28.06 2.92
C ARG A 16 -24.64 -26.60 3.19
N ALA A 17 -24.00 -25.65 2.52
CA ALA A 17 -24.24 -24.22 2.73
C ALA A 17 -25.59 -23.80 2.15
N LYS A 18 -26.40 -23.11 2.97
CA LYS A 18 -27.79 -22.73 2.64
C LYS A 18 -27.98 -21.26 2.27
N LEU A 19 -26.91 -20.45 2.30
CA LEU A 19 -27.01 -19.05 1.90
C LEU A 19 -27.39 -18.95 0.41
N PRO A 20 -28.36 -18.11 0.05
CA PRO A 20 -28.65 -17.81 -1.35
C PRO A 20 -27.40 -17.29 -2.05
N ARG A 21 -27.09 -17.86 -3.22
CA ARG A 21 -25.93 -17.49 -4.03
C ARG A 21 -26.26 -17.64 -5.50
N PHE A 22 -25.69 -16.76 -6.31
CA PHE A 22 -25.81 -16.79 -7.76
C PHE A 22 -24.48 -16.38 -8.41
N TYR A 23 -24.13 -15.09 -8.33
CA TYR A 23 -22.90 -14.58 -8.93
C TYR A 23 -21.66 -15.10 -8.21
N PHE A 24 -21.65 -15.04 -6.87
CA PHE A 24 -20.60 -15.60 -6.02
C PHE A 24 -20.87 -17.06 -5.61
N ASP A 25 -21.31 -17.89 -6.57
CA ASP A 25 -21.38 -19.34 -6.37
C ASP A 25 -20.08 -19.99 -6.85
N PHE A 26 -19.17 -20.24 -5.91
CA PHE A 26 -17.89 -20.88 -6.20
C PHE A 26 -18.03 -22.34 -6.67
N ALA A 27 -19.11 -23.05 -6.35
CA ALA A 27 -19.33 -24.40 -6.86
C ALA A 27 -19.65 -24.36 -8.37
N LYS A 28 -20.48 -23.39 -8.77
CA LYS A 28 -20.74 -23.10 -10.19
C LYS A 28 -19.46 -22.68 -10.91
N GLU A 29 -18.66 -21.80 -10.31
CA GLU A 29 -17.38 -21.36 -10.89
C GLU A 29 -16.42 -22.54 -11.07
N ARG A 30 -16.18 -23.34 -10.02
CA ARG A 30 -15.32 -24.55 -10.08
C ARG A 30 -15.77 -25.53 -11.15
N LYS A 31 -17.08 -25.78 -11.30
CA LYS A 31 -17.64 -26.68 -12.34
C LYS A 31 -17.37 -26.19 -13.77
N ASN A 32 -17.33 -24.88 -14.01
CA ASN A 32 -17.03 -24.35 -15.35
C ASN A 32 -15.51 -24.29 -15.58
N GLN A 33 -14.72 -23.99 -14.55
CA GLN A 33 -13.25 -23.98 -14.65
C GLN A 33 -12.67 -25.35 -15.01
N THR A 34 -13.32 -26.47 -14.65
CA THR A 34 -12.90 -27.81 -15.12
C THR A 34 -13.04 -27.99 -16.63
N LYS A 35 -13.76 -27.09 -17.33
CA LYS A 35 -13.91 -27.06 -18.78
C LYS A 35 -13.05 -25.98 -19.45
N GLY A 36 -12.26 -25.24 -18.68
CA GLY A 36 -11.51 -24.08 -19.18
C GLY A 36 -12.35 -22.81 -19.37
N GLU A 37 -13.54 -22.74 -18.76
CA GLU A 37 -14.47 -21.61 -18.86
C GLU A 37 -14.72 -20.96 -17.49
N THR A 38 -15.21 -19.72 -17.47
CA THR A 38 -15.74 -19.05 -16.27
C THR A 38 -17.27 -19.18 -16.21
N ALA A 39 -17.89 -19.09 -15.04
CA ALA A 39 -19.35 -19.23 -14.94
C ALA A 39 -20.14 -18.08 -15.61
N TYR A 40 -19.46 -16.98 -15.88
CA TYR A 40 -19.98 -15.77 -16.51
C TYR A 40 -18.91 -15.17 -17.44
N THR A 41 -19.30 -14.29 -18.35
CA THR A 41 -18.36 -13.58 -19.24
C THR A 41 -17.29 -12.85 -18.41
N PRO A 42 -16.00 -13.21 -18.54
CA PRO A 42 -14.95 -12.58 -17.76
C PRO A 42 -14.59 -11.21 -18.36
N ALA A 43 -14.02 -10.34 -17.53
CA ALA A 43 -13.37 -9.12 -18.02
C ALA A 43 -12.03 -9.49 -18.68
N THR A 44 -12.07 -9.92 -19.94
CA THR A 44 -10.94 -10.48 -20.69
C THR A 44 -9.70 -9.59 -20.64
N THR A 45 -9.85 -8.27 -20.82
CA THR A 45 -8.75 -7.30 -20.70
C THR A 45 -8.05 -7.37 -19.35
N LEU A 46 -8.81 -7.45 -18.24
CA LEU A 46 -8.21 -7.53 -16.90
C LEU A 46 -7.50 -8.86 -16.68
N VAL A 47 -7.99 -9.96 -17.26
CA VAL A 47 -7.33 -11.28 -17.19
C VAL A 47 -5.99 -11.25 -17.93
N ILE A 48 -5.94 -10.62 -19.10
CA ILE A 48 -4.69 -10.45 -19.86
C ILE A 48 -3.70 -9.55 -19.10
N SER A 49 -4.16 -8.43 -18.54
CA SER A 49 -3.30 -7.57 -17.72
C SER A 49 -2.79 -8.27 -16.46
N LEU A 50 -3.60 -9.14 -15.85
CA LEU A 50 -3.16 -9.96 -14.73
C LEU A 50 -2.04 -10.92 -15.13
N HIS A 51 -2.12 -11.53 -16.32
CA HIS A 51 -1.06 -12.41 -16.80
C HIS A 51 0.28 -11.65 -16.86
N ALA A 52 0.30 -10.44 -17.44
CA ALA A 52 1.50 -9.60 -17.47
C ALA A 52 2.01 -9.23 -16.06
N ALA A 53 1.09 -8.88 -15.14
CA ALA A 53 1.46 -8.59 -13.76
C ALA A 53 2.04 -9.81 -13.02
N LEU A 54 1.55 -11.02 -13.31
CA LEU A 54 2.07 -12.25 -12.73
C LEU A 54 3.43 -12.63 -13.32
N GLU A 55 3.67 -12.39 -14.61
CA GLU A 55 5.00 -12.56 -15.22
C GLU A 55 6.03 -11.64 -14.56
N TYR A 56 5.69 -10.36 -14.36
CA TYR A 56 6.54 -9.43 -13.59
C TYR A 56 6.83 -9.93 -12.16
N VAL A 57 5.81 -10.46 -11.46
CA VAL A 57 5.98 -11.02 -10.12
C VAL A 57 6.90 -12.25 -10.13
N LYS A 58 6.82 -13.10 -11.16
CA LYS A 58 7.72 -14.26 -11.31
C LYS A 58 9.15 -13.84 -11.63
N GLU A 59 9.31 -12.84 -12.49
CA GLU A 59 10.62 -12.31 -12.90
C GLU A 59 11.39 -11.74 -11.70
N ILE A 60 10.74 -10.90 -10.89
CA ILE A 60 11.35 -10.34 -9.69
C ILE A 60 11.45 -11.37 -8.56
N GLY A 61 10.42 -12.21 -8.41
CA GLY A 61 10.26 -13.12 -7.28
C GLY A 61 9.48 -12.49 -6.14
N ARG A 62 8.49 -13.23 -5.62
CA ARG A 62 7.60 -12.78 -4.54
C ARG A 62 8.38 -12.35 -3.28
N GLU A 63 9.43 -13.07 -2.95
CA GLU A 63 10.22 -12.89 -1.73
C GLU A 63 11.00 -11.57 -1.80
N ASN A 64 11.50 -11.23 -2.99
CA ASN A 64 12.12 -9.93 -3.27
C ASN A 64 11.11 -8.79 -3.21
N LEU A 65 9.87 -8.99 -3.70
CA LEU A 65 8.81 -7.99 -3.58
C LEU A 65 8.41 -7.74 -2.12
N ILE A 66 8.35 -8.80 -1.29
CA ILE A 66 8.07 -8.69 0.14
C ILE A 66 9.23 -7.98 0.86
N ALA A 67 10.47 -8.33 0.53
CA ALA A 67 11.66 -7.67 1.08
C ALA A 67 11.71 -6.18 0.70
N ASN A 68 11.41 -5.85 -0.56
CA ASN A 68 11.30 -4.47 -1.02
C ASN A 68 10.25 -3.70 -0.20
N ALA A 69 9.03 -4.23 -0.07
CA ALA A 69 8.00 -3.57 0.74
C ALA A 69 8.45 -3.35 2.21
N ALA A 70 9.16 -4.31 2.81
CA ALA A 70 9.70 -4.16 4.16
C ALA A 70 10.77 -3.05 4.24
N LEU A 71 11.67 -2.98 3.26
CA LEU A 71 12.70 -1.95 3.14
C LEU A 71 12.09 -0.55 3.00
N LEU A 72 11.18 -0.37 2.04
CA LEU A 72 10.51 0.92 1.79
C LEU A 72 9.71 1.38 3.01
N ALA A 73 9.06 0.45 3.70
CA ALA A 73 8.35 0.75 4.92
C ALA A 73 9.28 1.20 6.06
N ALA A 74 10.45 0.59 6.19
CA ALA A 74 11.46 1.01 7.17
C ALA A 74 11.99 2.41 6.84
N MET A 75 12.41 2.66 5.59
CA MET A 75 12.85 3.98 5.13
C MET A 75 11.80 5.07 5.41
N THR A 76 10.53 4.80 5.10
CA THR A 76 9.44 5.75 5.33
C THR A 76 9.23 6.04 6.82
N ARG A 77 9.40 5.05 7.69
CA ARG A 77 9.24 5.22 9.16
C ARG A 77 10.40 6.01 9.78
N GLU A 78 11.63 5.76 9.33
CA GLU A 78 12.81 6.53 9.77
C GLU A 78 12.69 8.00 9.31
N ALA A 79 12.30 8.22 8.05
CA ALA A 79 12.02 9.57 7.55
C ALA A 79 10.94 10.30 8.36
N ALA A 80 9.80 9.65 8.63
CA ALA A 80 8.73 10.27 9.42
C ALA A 80 9.21 10.64 10.84
N THR A 81 10.02 9.79 11.46
CA THR A 81 10.62 10.05 12.79
C THR A 81 11.59 11.24 12.74
N ALA A 82 12.46 11.29 11.73
CA ALA A 82 13.41 12.39 11.53
C ALA A 82 12.71 13.74 11.31
N LEU A 83 11.52 13.73 10.68
CA LEU A 83 10.65 14.90 10.51
C LEU A 83 9.88 15.29 11.78
N SER A 84 10.18 14.64 12.91
CA SER A 84 9.49 14.82 14.19
C SER A 84 7.99 14.54 14.10
N LEU A 85 7.58 13.62 13.22
CA LEU A 85 6.21 13.16 13.11
C LEU A 85 6.02 11.89 13.93
N LYS A 86 4.80 11.70 14.44
CA LYS A 86 4.45 10.51 15.21
C LYS A 86 3.90 9.42 14.28
N LEU A 87 4.46 8.22 14.36
CA LEU A 87 3.87 7.03 13.74
C LEU A 87 2.56 6.66 14.45
N PHE A 88 1.53 6.33 13.66
CA PHE A 88 0.24 5.94 14.22
C PHE A 88 0.27 4.53 14.83
N ALA A 89 0.87 3.57 14.11
CA ALA A 89 1.06 2.19 14.59
C ALA A 89 2.44 2.04 15.22
N VAL A 90 2.49 1.87 16.54
CA VAL A 90 3.75 1.82 17.30
C VAL A 90 4.29 0.40 17.44
N SER A 91 3.44 -0.57 17.78
CA SER A 91 3.89 -1.93 18.14
C SER A 91 3.86 -2.94 16.99
N SER A 92 2.97 -2.76 16.00
CA SER A 92 2.82 -3.69 14.88
C SER A 92 2.52 -2.91 13.59
N PRO A 93 3.52 -2.22 13.03
CA PRO A 93 3.35 -1.48 11.78
C PRO A 93 3.25 -2.44 10.58
N ALA A 94 2.48 -2.03 9.57
CA ALA A 94 2.38 -2.76 8.31
C ALA A 94 3.52 -2.37 7.35
N ASN A 95 3.91 -3.30 6.47
CA ASN A 95 4.88 -3.04 5.39
C ASN A 95 4.21 -2.56 4.09
N ALA A 96 2.88 -2.51 4.01
CA ALA A 96 2.18 -2.04 2.81
C ALA A 96 1.99 -0.51 2.77
N ALA A 97 1.89 0.11 3.95
CA ALA A 97 1.73 1.56 4.09
C ALA A 97 2.13 2.01 5.50
N THR A 98 2.66 3.23 5.60
CA THR A 98 2.96 3.88 6.88
C THR A 98 1.91 4.94 7.18
N ALA A 99 1.18 4.76 8.29
CA ALA A 99 0.25 5.75 8.81
C ALA A 99 0.98 6.70 9.78
N VAL A 100 0.82 8.00 9.55
CA VAL A 100 1.54 9.06 10.26
C VAL A 100 0.54 10.10 10.77
N CYS A 101 0.73 10.55 12.00
CA CYS A 101 -0.02 11.67 12.56
C CYS A 101 0.57 13.00 12.04
N PRO A 102 -0.25 13.97 11.63
CA PRO A 102 0.24 15.30 11.31
C PRO A 102 0.80 16.00 12.57
N PRO A 103 1.55 17.09 12.41
CA PRO A 103 1.93 17.95 13.53
C PRO A 103 0.72 18.33 14.40
N GLN A 104 0.96 18.56 15.70
CA GLN A 104 -0.13 18.89 16.64
C GLN A 104 -0.91 20.12 16.17
N GLY A 105 -2.24 20.00 16.13
CA GLY A 105 -3.14 21.07 15.68
C GLY A 105 -3.26 21.23 14.16
N MET A 106 -2.57 20.40 13.36
CA MET A 106 -2.66 20.42 11.90
C MET A 106 -3.61 19.32 11.39
N ASP A 107 -4.48 19.68 10.44
CA ASP A 107 -5.29 18.71 9.71
C ASP A 107 -4.46 18.03 8.60
N SER A 108 -4.44 16.70 8.57
CA SER A 108 -3.68 15.93 7.59
C SER A 108 -4.11 16.17 6.13
N GLY A 109 -5.33 16.65 5.91
CA GLY A 109 -5.85 17.06 4.60
C GLY A 109 -5.10 18.26 4.01
N ALA A 110 -4.53 19.15 4.83
CA ALA A 110 -3.68 20.24 4.37
C ALA A 110 -2.38 19.70 3.74
N ILE A 111 -1.73 18.75 4.42
CA ILE A 111 -0.52 18.06 3.92
C ILE A 111 -0.81 17.37 2.59
N ILE A 112 -1.91 16.61 2.52
CA ILE A 112 -2.31 15.88 1.31
C ILE A 112 -2.60 16.85 0.15
N LYS A 113 -3.23 17.98 0.43
CA LYS A 113 -3.52 19.01 -0.57
C LYS A 113 -2.23 19.63 -1.11
N GLU A 114 -1.26 19.95 -0.25
CA GLU A 114 0.04 20.48 -0.69
C GLU A 114 0.81 19.45 -1.54
N LEU A 115 0.88 18.19 -1.08
CA LEU A 115 1.56 17.11 -1.82
C LEU A 115 0.95 16.90 -3.21
N ARG A 116 -0.37 16.83 -3.29
CA ARG A 116 -1.09 16.66 -4.57
C ARG A 116 -0.90 17.86 -5.48
N ASN A 117 -1.16 19.07 -5.00
CA ASN A 117 -1.22 20.25 -5.84
C ASN A 117 0.16 20.70 -6.33
N ARG A 118 1.21 20.47 -5.54
CA ARG A 118 2.57 20.91 -5.86
C ARG A 118 3.39 19.86 -6.59
N PHE A 119 3.21 18.59 -6.23
CA PHE A 119 4.09 17.51 -6.70
C PHE A 119 3.35 16.40 -7.45
N GLY A 120 2.02 16.47 -7.55
CA GLY A 120 1.21 15.37 -8.09
C GLY A 120 1.22 14.12 -7.21
N ALA A 121 1.80 14.20 -6.00
CA ALA A 121 1.94 13.06 -5.10
C ALA A 121 0.59 12.71 -4.46
N ILE A 122 0.09 11.51 -4.75
CA ILE A 122 -1.20 11.05 -4.24
C ILE A 122 -0.99 10.29 -2.92
N VAL A 123 -1.30 10.98 -1.82
CA VAL A 123 -1.26 10.42 -0.46
C VAL A 123 -2.68 10.31 0.09
N ALA A 124 -2.93 9.24 0.85
CA ALA A 124 -4.27 8.98 1.39
C ALA A 124 -4.46 9.63 2.76
N ASN A 125 -5.66 10.17 3.01
CA ASN A 125 -6.07 10.63 4.34
C ASN A 125 -6.48 9.42 5.21
N GLY A 126 -6.68 9.65 6.51
CA GLY A 126 -7.48 8.78 7.36
C GLY A 126 -8.92 8.67 6.85
N GLN A 127 -9.58 7.58 7.24
CA GLN A 127 -10.95 7.27 6.85
C GLN A 127 -11.87 7.28 8.07
N GLY A 128 -13.15 7.58 7.86
CA GLY A 128 -14.14 7.61 8.95
C GLY A 128 -13.72 8.57 10.06
N SER A 129 -13.70 8.07 11.29
CA SER A 129 -13.29 8.83 12.48
C SER A 129 -11.83 9.31 12.43
N MET A 130 -10.97 8.74 11.59
CA MET A 130 -9.55 9.11 11.48
C MET A 130 -9.28 10.20 10.45
N LYS A 131 -10.31 10.70 9.74
CA LYS A 131 -10.15 11.77 8.75
C LYS A 131 -9.55 13.03 9.41
N GLY A 132 -8.51 13.59 8.81
CA GLY A 132 -7.79 14.76 9.33
C GLY A 132 -6.78 14.45 10.44
N GLN A 133 -6.86 13.28 11.06
CA GLN A 133 -6.01 12.90 12.20
C GLN A 133 -4.77 12.10 11.80
N ILE A 134 -4.79 11.46 10.63
CA ILE A 134 -3.64 10.75 10.05
C ILE A 134 -3.58 10.95 8.54
N PHE A 135 -2.42 10.73 7.96
CA PHE A 135 -2.23 10.46 6.54
C PHE A 135 -1.46 9.15 6.36
N ARG A 136 -1.56 8.54 5.18
CA ARG A 136 -1.00 7.21 4.90
C ARG A 136 -0.16 7.27 3.63
N LEU A 137 1.13 7.02 3.79
CA LEU A 137 2.10 6.87 2.71
C LEU A 137 2.10 5.40 2.29
N ALA A 138 1.61 5.11 1.09
CA ALA A 138 1.66 3.76 0.51
C ALA A 138 2.99 3.56 -0.23
N HIS A 139 3.59 2.38 -0.06
CA HIS A 139 4.91 2.03 -0.59
C HIS A 139 4.94 0.54 -1.01
N LEU A 140 3.86 0.11 -1.66
CA LEU A 140 3.63 -1.27 -2.09
C LEU A 140 3.31 -1.31 -3.59
N GLY A 141 3.77 -2.38 -4.24
CA GLY A 141 3.44 -2.67 -5.64
C GLY A 141 4.57 -2.24 -6.56
N TYR A 142 4.22 -1.53 -7.64
CA TYR A 142 5.21 -0.91 -8.52
C TYR A 142 5.72 0.38 -7.89
N TYR A 143 6.61 0.22 -6.92
CA TYR A 143 7.15 1.27 -6.07
C TYR A 143 8.57 0.89 -5.65
N ASP A 144 9.50 1.83 -5.72
CA ASP A 144 10.91 1.60 -5.40
C ASP A 144 11.48 2.61 -4.39
N VAL A 145 12.79 2.52 -4.15
CA VAL A 145 13.51 3.36 -3.19
C VAL A 145 13.53 4.83 -3.62
N VAL A 146 13.55 5.11 -4.91
CA VAL A 146 13.58 6.46 -5.46
C VAL A 146 12.23 7.13 -5.27
N ASP A 147 11.14 6.38 -5.41
CA ASP A 147 9.80 6.87 -5.09
C ASP A 147 9.69 7.30 -3.60
N VAL A 148 10.31 6.55 -2.68
CA VAL A 148 10.36 6.92 -1.25
C VAL A 148 11.15 8.21 -1.05
N PHE A 149 12.33 8.36 -1.67
CA PHE A 149 13.10 9.60 -1.57
C PHE A 149 12.31 10.80 -2.09
N ALA A 150 11.64 10.65 -3.24
CA ALA A 150 10.85 11.70 -3.85
C ALA A 150 9.67 12.12 -2.96
N VAL A 151 8.91 11.16 -2.41
CA VAL A 151 7.75 11.50 -1.57
C VAL A 151 8.16 12.09 -0.22
N VAL A 152 9.30 11.67 0.35
CA VAL A 152 9.85 12.23 1.59
C VAL A 152 10.33 13.67 1.37
N ALA A 153 11.06 13.94 0.29
CA ALA A 153 11.46 15.30 -0.07
C ALA A 153 10.25 16.21 -0.30
N ALA A 154 9.22 15.71 -0.98
CA ALA A 154 7.96 16.44 -1.17
C ALA A 154 7.25 16.71 0.17
N LEU A 155 7.28 15.76 1.10
CA LEU A 155 6.71 15.90 2.44
C LEU A 155 7.42 16.97 3.27
N GLU A 156 8.75 17.02 3.23
CA GLU A 156 9.54 18.07 3.87
C GLU A 156 9.10 19.47 3.42
N VAL A 157 9.01 19.68 2.10
CA VAL A 157 8.58 20.96 1.53
C VAL A 157 7.14 21.28 1.90
N ALA A 158 6.24 20.29 1.87
CA ALA A 158 4.85 20.48 2.25
C ALA A 158 4.70 20.90 3.73
N LEU A 159 5.40 20.21 4.64
CA LEU A 159 5.40 20.52 6.06
C LEU A 159 5.98 21.90 6.34
N HIS A 160 7.12 22.23 5.72
CA HIS A 160 7.74 23.55 5.84
C HIS A 160 6.78 24.65 5.37
N LYS A 161 6.08 24.43 4.24
CA LYS A 161 5.11 25.40 3.72
C LYS A 161 3.89 25.60 4.61
N LEU A 162 3.49 24.55 5.34
CA LEU A 162 2.40 24.57 6.31
C LEU A 162 2.84 25.09 7.69
N GLY A 163 4.07 25.60 7.82
CA GLY A 163 4.58 26.23 9.04
C GLY A 163 5.12 25.25 10.07
N HIS A 164 5.25 23.96 9.75
CA HIS A 164 5.99 23.01 10.59
C HIS A 164 7.49 23.24 10.41
N LYS A 165 8.24 23.32 11.51
CA LYS A 165 9.69 23.51 11.45
C LYS A 165 10.35 22.22 10.99
N VAL A 166 10.90 22.25 9.79
CA VAL A 166 11.63 21.13 9.16
C VAL A 166 13.02 21.60 8.77
N GLU A 167 14.05 20.86 9.21
CA GLU A 167 15.38 20.92 8.60
C GLU A 167 15.32 20.17 7.27
N LEU A 168 15.35 20.89 6.15
CA LEU A 168 15.26 20.27 4.83
C LEU A 168 16.42 19.29 4.61
N GLY A 169 16.11 18.15 4.02
CA GLY A 169 17.01 17.02 3.81
C GLY A 169 17.06 16.02 4.96
N CYS A 170 16.53 16.31 6.15
CA CYS A 170 16.68 15.41 7.29
C CYS A 170 15.89 14.10 7.15
N GLY A 171 14.70 14.14 6.54
CA GLY A 171 13.88 12.97 6.28
C GLY A 171 14.47 12.13 5.15
N VAL A 172 14.95 12.78 4.08
CA VAL A 172 15.62 12.10 2.96
C VAL A 172 16.90 11.40 3.45
N ARG A 173 17.76 12.11 4.20
CA ARG A 173 18.96 11.53 4.81
C ARG A 173 18.62 10.30 5.66
N ALA A 174 17.60 10.38 6.51
CA ALA A 174 17.19 9.25 7.34
C ALA A 174 16.70 8.05 6.51
N ALA A 175 15.99 8.29 5.40
CA ALA A 175 15.60 7.23 4.47
C ALA A 175 16.82 6.60 3.78
N GLU A 176 17.80 7.40 3.36
CA GLU A 176 19.05 6.92 2.74
C GLU A 176 19.89 6.10 3.72
N GLU A 177 20.05 6.56 4.96
CA GLU A 177 20.75 5.81 6.02
C GLU A 177 20.06 4.48 6.31
N ALA A 178 18.73 4.46 6.37
CA ALA A 178 17.95 3.24 6.53
C ALA A 178 18.17 2.28 5.36
N TYR A 179 18.21 2.79 4.12
CA TYR A 179 18.52 2.00 2.94
C TYR A 179 19.91 1.38 3.03
N LEU A 180 20.95 2.19 3.29
CA LEU A 180 22.33 1.72 3.37
C LEU A 180 22.53 0.66 4.47
N LYS A 181 21.78 0.74 5.57
CA LYS A 181 21.83 -0.23 6.67
C LYS A 181 21.14 -1.56 6.36
N LEU A 182 20.09 -1.55 5.54
CA LEU A 182 19.21 -2.70 5.32
C LEU A 182 19.40 -3.38 3.97
N ALA A 183 19.97 -2.66 2.99
CA ALA A 183 20.26 -3.18 1.66
C ALA A 183 21.67 -3.77 1.52
N SER A 184 22.48 -3.74 2.60
CA SER A 184 23.80 -4.35 2.69
C SER A 184 23.76 -5.85 2.94
#